data_AF-A0A958JQV6-F1
#
_entry.id   AF-A0A958JQV6-F1
#
_cell.length_a   1.000
_cell.length_b   1.000
_cell.length_c   1.000
_cell.angle_alpha   90.00
_cell.angle_beta   90.00
_cell.angle_gamma   90.00
#
_symmetry.space_group_name_H-M   'P 1'
#
loop_
_entity.id
_entity.type
_entity.pdbx_description
1 polymer ?
#
loop_
_entity_poly.entity_id
_entity_poly.type
_entity_poly.pdbx_seq_one_letter_code
_entity_poly.pdbx_strand_id
1 'polypeptide(L)'
;MADSKAKWTFFSNHAHVYFLLARKSEIVMREIAQEVGITERAVQGIVDDLESEGYITKEPLGRTYRYHTVAGMSLRHKLELSVQLDDLTRIIKKTSKT
;
A
#
# COMPACT_ATOMS: atom_id res chain seq x y z
N MET A 1 -13.10 -15.56 -18.29
CA MET A 1 -11.79 -15.88 -18.91
C MET A 1 -10.93 -14.63 -18.86
N ALA A 2 -9.89 -14.63 -18.04
CA ALA A 2 -8.81 -13.64 -18.12
C ALA A 2 -7.53 -14.39 -17.78
N ASP A 3 -6.85 -14.87 -18.81
CA ASP A 3 -5.46 -15.27 -18.71
C ASP A 3 -4.64 -13.97 -18.64
N SER A 4 -4.51 -13.45 -17.43
CA SER A 4 -3.65 -12.31 -17.12
C SER A 4 -2.53 -12.84 -16.26
N LYS A 5 -1.52 -13.47 -16.87
CA LYS A 5 -0.19 -13.56 -16.21
C LYS A 5 0.11 -12.18 -15.67
N ALA A 6 0.14 -12.03 -14.35
CA ALA A 6 0.49 -10.77 -13.70
C ALA A 6 1.78 -10.29 -14.37
N LYS A 7 1.72 -9.15 -15.08
CA LYS A 7 2.91 -8.56 -15.67
C LYS A 7 3.90 -8.34 -14.54
N TRP A 8 5.14 -8.77 -14.73
CA TRP A 8 6.17 -8.62 -13.72
C TRP A 8 6.26 -7.14 -13.34
N THR A 9 6.11 -6.84 -12.05
CA THR A 9 6.35 -5.51 -11.47
C THR A 9 7.47 -5.61 -10.46
N PHE A 10 8.16 -4.49 -10.24
CA PHE A 10 9.30 -4.46 -9.32
C PHE A 10 8.85 -4.61 -7.86
N PHE A 11 7.74 -3.98 -7.49
CA PHE A 11 7.20 -3.99 -6.14
C PHE A 11 6.16 -5.10 -5.95
N SER A 12 6.07 -5.62 -4.72
CA SER A 12 5.01 -6.55 -4.34
C SER A 12 3.64 -5.87 -4.25
N ASN A 13 2.57 -6.65 -4.21
CA ASN A 13 1.23 -6.13 -3.96
C ASN A 13 1.13 -5.39 -2.63
N HIS A 14 1.82 -5.85 -1.57
CA HIS A 14 1.91 -5.13 -0.28
C HIS A 14 2.48 -3.72 -0.45
N ALA A 15 3.56 -3.58 -1.21
CA ALA A 15 4.16 -2.28 -1.47
C ALA A 15 3.23 -1.38 -2.29
N HIS A 16 2.57 -1.90 -3.34
CA HIS A 16 1.61 -1.13 -4.13
C HIS A 16 0.43 -0.63 -3.28
N VAL A 17 -0.13 -1.48 -2.41
CA VAL A 17 -1.20 -1.08 -1.48
C VAL A 17 -0.69 -0.02 -0.51
N TYR A 18 0.48 -0.21 0.10
CA TYR A 18 1.06 0.76 1.01
C TYR A 18 1.25 2.14 0.35
N PHE A 19 1.84 2.20 -0.85
CA PHE A 19 2.05 3.46 -1.56
C PHE A 19 0.73 4.14 -1.93
N LEU A 20 -0.30 3.36 -2.27
CA LEU A 20 -1.61 3.90 -2.58
C LEU A 20 -2.27 4.51 -1.33
N LEU A 21 -2.22 3.83 -0.19
CA LEU A 21 -2.69 4.36 1.11
C LEU A 21 -1.92 5.62 1.51
N ALA A 22 -0.59 5.62 1.31
CA ALA A 22 0.25 6.78 1.56
C ALA A 22 -0.10 7.99 0.67
N ARG A 23 -0.67 7.75 -0.51
CA ARG A 23 -1.08 8.80 -1.46
C ARG A 23 -2.51 9.26 -1.25
N LYS A 24 -3.44 8.35 -0.98
CA LYS A 24 -4.89 8.60 -0.80
C LYS A 24 -5.35 7.91 0.48
N SER A 25 -5.44 8.67 1.57
CA SER A 25 -5.83 8.16 2.89
C SER A 25 -7.31 7.77 2.99
N GLU A 26 -8.16 8.30 2.12
CA GLU A 26 -9.61 8.03 2.06
C GLU A 26 -9.96 7.26 0.78
N ILE A 27 -9.43 6.05 0.67
CA ILE A 27 -9.67 5.14 -0.46
C ILE A 27 -10.40 3.89 0.03
N VAL A 28 -11.39 3.41 -0.72
CA VAL A 28 -12.12 2.19 -0.35
C VAL A 28 -11.43 0.94 -0.89
N MET A 29 -11.61 -0.21 -0.23
CA MET A 29 -10.96 -1.48 -0.61
C MET A 29 -11.17 -1.86 -2.07
N ARG A 30 -12.38 -1.60 -2.60
CA ARG A 30 -12.70 -1.81 -4.01
C ARG A 30 -11.84 -0.99 -4.96
N GLU A 31 -11.61 0.29 -4.65
CA GLU A 31 -10.75 1.14 -5.47
C GLU A 31 -9.29 0.66 -5.41
N ILE A 32 -8.80 0.27 -4.23
CA ILE A 32 -7.45 -0.30 -4.07
C ILE A 32 -7.30 -1.56 -4.95
N ALA A 33 -8.29 -2.45 -4.90
CA ALA A 33 -8.28 -3.69 -5.68
C ALA A 33 -8.20 -3.42 -7.19
N GLN A 34 -8.96 -2.43 -7.67
CA GLN A 34 -8.96 -2.01 -9.07
C GLN A 34 -7.63 -1.39 -9.50
N GLU A 35 -7.07 -0.48 -8.71
CA GLU A 35 -5.80 0.21 -8.99
C GLU A 35 -4.60 -0.76 -8.97
N VAL A 36 -4.58 -1.69 -8.03
CA VAL A 36 -3.48 -2.67 -7.88
C VAL A 36 -3.67 -3.88 -8.80
N GLY A 37 -4.89 -4.15 -9.27
CA GLY A 37 -5.19 -5.30 -10.14
C GLY A 37 -5.27 -6.63 -9.37
N ILE A 38 -5.75 -6.61 -8.13
CA ILE A 38 -5.95 -7.78 -7.27
C ILE A 38 -7.40 -7.87 -6.78
N THR A 39 -7.73 -8.90 -6.01
CA THR A 39 -9.08 -9.06 -5.44
C THR A 39 -9.25 -8.22 -4.17
N GLU A 40 -10.48 -7.80 -3.85
CA GLU A 40 -10.77 -7.09 -2.59
C GLU A 40 -10.37 -7.90 -1.35
N ARG A 41 -10.52 -9.24 -1.41
CA ARG A 41 -10.06 -10.13 -0.34
C ARG A 41 -8.54 -10.10 -0.16
N ALA A 42 -7.79 -10.01 -1.26
CA ALA A 42 -6.34 -9.89 -1.20
C ALA A 42 -5.93 -8.53 -0.61
N VAL A 43 -6.62 -7.45 -0.99
CA VAL A 43 -6.43 -6.13 -0.37
C VAL A 43 -6.68 -6.19 1.13
N GLN A 44 -7.79 -6.79 1.56
CA GLN A 44 -8.13 -6.88 2.98
C GLN A 44 -7.01 -7.57 3.77
N GLY A 45 -6.54 -8.72 3.30
CA GLY A 45 -5.42 -9.43 3.95
C GLY A 45 -4.14 -8.60 4.00
N ILE A 46 -3.82 -7.88 2.91
CA ILE A 46 -2.65 -6.98 2.88
C ILE A 46 -2.80 -5.82 3.88
N VAL A 47 -3.99 -5.22 3.98
CA VAL A 47 -4.24 -4.14 4.95
C VAL A 47 -4.12 -4.65 6.38
N ASP A 48 -4.66 -5.85 6.66
CA ASP A 48 -4.55 -6.48 7.98
C ASP A 48 -3.09 -6.81 8.32
N ASP A 49 -2.30 -7.31 7.36
CA ASP A 49 -0.86 -7.50 7.51
C ASP A 49 -0.17 -6.17 7.82
N LEU A 50 -0.40 -5.13 7.02
CA LEU A 50 0.24 -3.82 7.21
C LEU A 50 -0.13 -3.18 8.56
N GLU A 51 -1.37 -3.33 9.01
CA GLU A 51 -1.84 -2.80 10.30
C GLU A 51 -1.25 -3.59 11.48
N SER A 52 -1.32 -4.92 11.45
CA SER A 52 -0.78 -5.79 12.51
C SER A 52 0.72 -5.60 12.72
N GLU A 53 1.41 -5.21 11.64
CA GLU A 53 2.84 -4.98 11.61
C GLU A 53 3.23 -3.52 11.84
N GLY A 54 2.25 -2.65 12.09
CA GLY A 54 2.45 -1.25 12.47
C GLY A 54 2.86 -0.32 11.34
N TYR A 55 2.71 -0.71 10.07
CA TYR A 55 3.00 0.17 8.92
C TYR A 55 1.91 1.21 8.68
N ILE A 56 0.67 0.87 9.04
CA ILE A 56 -0.47 1.75 8.91
C ILE A 56 -1.34 1.68 10.17
N THR A 57 -2.14 2.72 10.37
CA THR A 57 -3.30 2.69 11.26
C THR A 57 -4.55 3.03 10.46
N LYS A 58 -5.72 2.59 10.93
CA LYS A 58 -7.01 2.95 10.34
C LYS A 58 -7.94 3.58 11.37
N GLU A 59 -8.61 4.65 10.98
CA GLU A 59 -9.58 5.36 11.80
C GLU A 59 -10.97 5.25 11.15
N PRO A 60 -12.02 4.90 11.91
CA PRO A 60 -13.39 4.87 11.36
C PRO A 60 -13.82 6.25 10.84
N LEU A 61 -14.28 6.29 9.59
CA LEU A 61 -14.83 7.47 8.93
C LEU A 61 -16.21 7.12 8.34
N GLY A 62 -17.21 6.99 9.23
CA GLY A 62 -18.56 6.58 8.87
C GLY A 62 -18.62 5.16 8.34
N ARG A 63 -18.97 4.98 7.05
CA ARG A 63 -19.01 3.67 6.36
C ARG A 63 -17.66 3.28 5.74
N THR A 64 -16.64 4.11 5.91
CA THR A 64 -15.31 3.94 5.35
C THR A 64 -14.27 4.07 6.45
N TYR A 65 -12.99 3.94 6.08
CA TYR A 65 -11.86 4.18 6.98
C TYR A 65 -10.96 5.26 6.39
N ARG A 66 -10.33 6.04 7.27
CA ARG A 66 -9.18 6.86 6.93
C ARG A 66 -7.91 6.12 7.35
N TYR A 67 -6.99 5.92 6.42
CA TYR A 67 -5.71 5.26 6.67
C TYR A 67 -4.61 6.29 6.91
N HIS A 68 -3.72 5.98 7.84
CA HIS A 68 -2.51 6.76 8.11
C HIS A 68 -1.29 5.84 8.02
N THR A 69 -0.25 6.29 7.31
CA THR A 69 1.04 5.61 7.32
C THR A 69 1.82 5.98 8.58
N VAL A 70 2.47 5.00 9.19
CA VAL A 70 3.33 5.23 10.35
C VAL A 70 4.72 5.62 9.88
N ALA A 71 5.19 6.78 10.34
CA ALA A 71 6.49 7.33 9.98
C ALA A 71 7.64 6.55 10.64
N GLY A 72 8.82 6.58 10.01
CA GLY A 72 10.03 5.93 10.54
C GLY A 72 10.06 4.40 10.38
N MET A 73 9.06 3.83 9.68
CA MET A 73 9.03 2.41 9.37
C MET A 73 10.01 2.07 8.25
N SER A 74 10.81 1.02 8.45
CA SER A 74 11.79 0.57 7.46
C SER A 74 11.34 -0.70 6.74
N LEU A 75 11.94 -0.97 5.58
CA LEU A 75 11.77 -2.24 4.89
C LEU A 75 12.32 -3.38 5.74
N ARG A 76 11.68 -4.57 5.67
CA ARG A 76 12.00 -5.71 6.54
C ARG A 76 13.16 -6.55 6.08
N HIS A 77 13.45 -6.49 4.78
CA HIS A 77 14.45 -7.36 4.19
C HIS A 77 15.85 -6.93 4.65
N LYS A 78 16.70 -7.88 5.03
CA LYS A 78 18.02 -7.60 5.62
C LYS A 78 18.88 -6.65 4.77
N LEU A 79 18.73 -6.71 3.44
CA LEU A 79 19.45 -5.85 2.50
C LEU A 79 18.96 -4.40 2.49
N GLU A 80 17.78 -4.14 3.05
CA GLU A 80 17.03 -2.89 2.89
C GLU A 80 16.58 -2.30 4.23
N LEU A 81 17.05 -2.85 5.37
CA LEU A 81 16.68 -2.40 6.72
C LEU A 81 16.96 -0.92 6.99
N SER A 82 17.90 -0.32 6.26
CA SER A 82 18.22 1.11 6.37
C SER A 82 17.32 2.01 5.53
N VAL A 83 16.44 1.45 4.70
CA VAL A 83 15.56 2.19 3.81
C VAL A 83 14.23 2.43 4.50
N GLN A 84 13.95 3.70 4.78
CA GLN A 84 12.67 4.12 5.34
C GLN A 84 11.60 4.16 4.23
N LEU A 85 10.41 3.67 4.55
CA LEU A 85 9.27 3.70 3.63
C LEU A 85 8.83 5.13 3.31
N ASP A 86 9.06 6.09 4.22
CA ASP A 86 8.77 7.50 3.99
C ASP A 86 9.61 8.08 2.84
N ASP A 87 10.88 7.66 2.74
CA ASP A 87 11.78 8.11 1.66
C ASP A 87 11.33 7.52 0.32
N LEU A 88 10.98 6.24 0.27
CA LEU A 88 10.43 5.60 -0.93
C LEU A 88 9.11 6.25 -1.37
N THR A 89 8.22 6.50 -0.41
CA THR A 89 6.94 7.17 -0.65
C THR A 89 7.16 8.57 -1.22
N ARG A 90 8.14 9.32 -0.69
CA ARG A 90 8.51 10.65 -1.19
C ARG A 90 9.01 10.59 -2.62
N ILE A 91 9.87 9.62 -2.95
CA ILE A 91 10.40 9.42 -4.30
C ILE A 91 9.24 9.17 -5.28
N ILE A 92 8.34 8.23 -4.96
CA ILE A 92 7.22 7.86 -5.82
C ILE A 92 6.25 9.03 -6.03
N LYS A 93 5.92 9.78 -4.96
CA LYS A 93 5.06 10.97 -5.03
C LYS A 93 5.67 12.06 -5.92
N LYS A 94 6.98 12.28 -5.87
CA LYS A 94 7.68 13.33 -6.65
C LYS A 94 7.55 13.10 -8.16
N THR A 95 7.52 11.84 -8.60
CA THR A 95 7.45 11.47 -10.03
C THR A 95 6.04 11.55 -10.63
N SER A 96 4.97 11.65 -9.83
CA SER A 96 3.58 11.68 -10.35
C SER A 96 3.13 13.07 -10.83
N LYS A 97 4.06 14.02 -11.00
CA LYS A 97 3.79 15.35 -11.56
C LYS A 97 4.19 15.34 -13.04
N THR A 98 3.34 14.79 -13.90
CA THR A 98 3.37 14.98 -15.36
C THR A 98 1.94 14.95 -15.88
#